data_AF-A0A6H2GZG1-F1
#
_entry.id   AF-A0A6H2GZG1-F1
#
_cell.length_a   1.000
_cell.length_b   1.000
_cell.length_c   1.000
_cell.angle_alpha   90.00
_cell.angle_beta   90.00
_cell.angle_gamma   90.00
#
_symmetry.space_group_name_H-M   'P 1'
#
loop_
_entity.id
_entity.type
_entity.pdbx_description
1 polymer ?
#
loop_
_entity_poly.entity_id
_entity_poly.type
_entity_poly.pdbx_seq_one_letter_code
_entity_poly.pdbx_strand_id
1 'polypeptide(L)'
;MPAGDYDYIRSGRVRRTNGTEANEADGINVDGSRNTRLVGRSYLEALYHNALAITDTANKDIAAPAGVDIAAISGRKTLMVFNTLNQPVIVSVLVKNSSGATANAGSKTIPATSFGVVTAADIPALADAWASITVRAQCSTAPTGGSLTINLQGVQA
;
A
#
# COMPACT_ATOMS: atom_id res chain seq x y z
N MET A 1 -40.16 -10.65 14.72
CA MET A 1 -39.59 -11.70 15.58
C MET A 1 -39.72 -11.22 17.02
N PRO A 2 -40.29 -12.00 17.95
CA PRO A 2 -40.45 -11.55 19.32
C PRO A 2 -39.07 -11.48 20.00
N ALA A 3 -38.81 -10.39 20.72
CA ALA A 3 -37.67 -10.27 21.60
C ALA A 3 -37.79 -11.37 22.67
N GLY A 4 -36.81 -12.26 22.77
CA GLY A 4 -36.81 -13.28 23.80
C GLY A 4 -36.68 -12.62 25.17
N ASP A 5 -37.58 -12.95 26.09
CA ASP A 5 -37.49 -12.54 27.49
C ASP A 5 -36.22 -13.16 28.10
N TYR A 6 -35.29 -12.30 28.52
CA TYR A 6 -34.09 -12.70 29.25
C TYR A 6 -34.33 -12.51 30.74
N ASP A 7 -34.15 -13.57 31.51
CA ASP A 7 -34.24 -13.52 32.97
C ASP A 7 -32.89 -13.03 33.52
N TYR A 8 -32.85 -11.77 33.95
CA TYR A 8 -31.63 -11.17 34.51
C TYR A 8 -31.41 -11.69 35.93
N ILE A 9 -30.65 -12.77 36.06
CA ILE A 9 -30.17 -13.23 37.36
C ILE A 9 -29.13 -12.22 37.86
N ARG A 10 -29.35 -11.72 39.08
CA ARG A 10 -28.63 -10.66 39.79
C ARG A 10 -27.11 -10.90 40.01
N SER A 11 -26.49 -11.86 39.32
CA SER A 11 -25.09 -12.28 39.45
C SER A 11 -24.23 -12.09 38.18
N GLY A 12 -24.67 -11.27 37.21
CA GLY A 12 -23.89 -11.05 35.98
C GLY A 12 -23.75 -12.31 35.12
N ARG A 13 -24.77 -13.17 35.09
CA ARG A 13 -24.82 -14.31 34.17
C ARG A 13 -26.14 -14.25 33.43
N VAL A 14 -26.06 -14.12 32.10
CA VAL A 14 -27.23 -14.14 31.23
C VAL A 14 -27.59 -15.59 30.94
N ARG A 15 -28.78 -16.01 31.37
CA ARG A 15 -29.30 -17.35 31.12
C ARG A 15 -30.37 -17.27 30.02
N ARG A 16 -30.26 -18.14 29.02
CA ARG A 16 -31.25 -18.27 27.94
C ARG A 16 -32.55 -18.86 28.49
N THR A 17 -33.66 -18.61 27.80
CA THR A 17 -34.99 -19.18 28.12
C THR A 17 -35.04 -20.71 28.08
N ASN A 18 -34.12 -21.36 27.36
CA ASN A 18 -33.94 -22.81 27.35
C ASN A 18 -33.06 -23.34 28.52
N GLY A 19 -32.66 -22.48 29.46
CA GLY A 19 -31.94 -22.85 30.67
C GLY A 19 -30.42 -22.97 30.52
N THR A 20 -29.83 -22.74 29.34
CA THR A 20 -28.37 -22.74 29.15
C THR A 20 -27.76 -21.36 29.44
N GLU A 21 -26.54 -21.32 29.99
CA GLU A 21 -25.77 -20.06 30.16
C GLU A 21 -25.25 -19.57 28.79
N ALA A 22 -25.35 -18.27 28.52
CA ALA A 22 -24.71 -17.67 27.34
C ALA A 22 -23.19 -17.57 27.57
N ASN A 23 -22.39 -17.95 26.57
CA ASN A 23 -20.93 -17.91 26.65
C ASN A 23 -20.29 -17.08 25.51
N GLU A 24 -18.97 -16.93 25.53
CA GLU A 24 -18.22 -16.15 24.51
C GLU A 24 -18.47 -16.64 23.08
N ALA A 25 -18.75 -17.94 22.88
CA ALA A 25 -19.06 -18.49 21.56
C ALA A 25 -20.41 -18.01 21.01
N ASP A 26 -21.30 -17.54 21.89
CA ASP A 26 -22.62 -17.04 21.54
C ASP A 26 -22.63 -15.54 21.17
N GLY A 27 -21.48 -14.86 21.32
CA GLY A 27 -21.31 -13.46 20.94
C GLY A 27 -22.05 -12.45 21.83
N ILE A 28 -22.39 -12.82 23.07
CA ILE A 28 -23.07 -11.94 24.04
C ILE A 28 -22.26 -11.89 25.33
N ASN A 29 -21.97 -10.67 25.80
CA ASN A 29 -21.26 -10.44 27.05
C ASN A 29 -22.18 -10.56 28.26
N VAL A 30 -21.55 -10.69 29.42
CA VAL A 30 -22.19 -10.74 30.75
C VAL A 30 -23.13 -9.56 31.02
N ASP A 31 -22.85 -8.38 30.47
CA ASP A 31 -23.66 -7.17 30.60
C ASP A 31 -24.80 -7.06 29.57
N GLY A 32 -24.98 -8.08 28.71
CA GLY A 32 -25.98 -8.09 27.64
C GLY A 32 -25.56 -7.36 26.37
N SER A 33 -24.35 -6.80 26.30
CA SER A 33 -23.81 -6.22 25.07
C SER A 33 -23.43 -7.30 24.05
N ARG A 34 -23.47 -6.96 22.74
CA ARG A 34 -23.04 -7.86 21.67
C ARG A 34 -21.52 -7.80 21.49
N ASN A 35 -20.89 -8.96 21.38
CA ASN A 35 -19.51 -9.06 20.88
C ASN A 35 -19.48 -8.77 19.38
N THR A 36 -19.00 -7.59 19.02
CA THR A 36 -18.72 -7.23 17.64
C THR A 36 -17.24 -7.52 17.36
N ARG A 37 -16.94 -8.63 16.69
CA ARG A 37 -15.58 -8.91 16.22
C ARG A 37 -15.31 -8.09 14.97
N LEU A 38 -14.55 -7.01 15.11
CA LEU A 38 -14.03 -6.27 13.97
C LEU A 38 -12.88 -7.09 13.34
N VAL A 39 -13.17 -7.82 12.27
CA VAL A 39 -12.13 -8.49 11.47
C VAL A 39 -11.61 -7.47 10.46
N GLY A 40 -10.68 -6.63 10.88
CA GLY A 40 -9.93 -5.75 9.99
C GLY A 40 -8.75 -6.48 9.36
N ARG A 41 -8.41 -6.16 8.12
CA ARG A 41 -7.07 -6.46 7.58
C ARG A 41 -6.14 -5.36 8.07
N SER A 42 -5.00 -5.72 8.65
CA SER A 42 -3.92 -4.77 8.93
C SER A 42 -3.46 -4.19 7.58
N TYR A 43 -3.66 -2.88 7.38
CA TYR A 43 -3.14 -2.17 6.22
C TYR A 43 -1.94 -1.35 6.68
N LEU A 44 -0.73 -1.88 6.52
CA LEU A 44 0.46 -1.03 6.51
C LEU A 44 0.67 -0.58 5.08
N GLU A 45 0.36 0.68 4.84
CA GLU A 45 0.75 1.36 3.63
C GLU A 45 2.26 1.55 3.68
N ALA A 46 3.00 0.86 2.80
CA ALA A 46 4.38 1.25 2.58
C ALA A 46 4.35 2.53 1.75
N LEU A 47 4.35 3.66 2.46
CA LEU A 47 4.35 4.99 1.88
C LEU A 47 5.78 5.51 1.86
N TYR A 48 6.36 5.59 0.67
CA TYR A 48 7.69 6.16 0.47
C TYR A 48 7.57 7.45 -0.33
N HIS A 49 8.08 8.56 0.19
CA HIS A 49 8.09 9.87 -0.48
C HIS A 49 9.52 10.30 -0.77
N ASN A 50 9.82 10.68 -2.02
CA ASN A 50 11.09 11.33 -2.31
C ASN A 50 10.92 12.41 -3.38
N ALA A 51 11.40 13.61 -3.06
CA ALA A 51 11.49 14.72 -4.00
C ALA A 51 12.92 14.78 -4.57
N LEU A 52 13.05 14.54 -5.86
CA LEU A 52 14.29 14.60 -6.61
C LEU A 52 14.40 15.93 -7.36
N ALA A 53 15.50 16.64 -7.13
CA ALA A 53 15.95 17.69 -8.04
C ALA A 53 16.70 17.03 -9.21
N ILE A 54 16.20 17.23 -10.42
CA ILE A 54 16.85 16.73 -11.65
C ILE A 54 17.40 17.95 -12.39
N THR A 55 18.71 17.99 -12.58
CA THR A 55 19.43 19.14 -13.18
C THR A 55 20.24 18.75 -14.41
N ASP A 56 20.20 17.48 -14.81
CA ASP A 56 20.93 16.91 -15.93
C ASP A 56 20.10 15.78 -16.59
N THR A 57 20.67 15.11 -17.58
CA THR A 57 20.05 13.98 -18.29
C THR A 57 20.44 12.61 -17.73
N ALA A 58 21.22 12.56 -16.64
CA ALA A 58 21.65 11.30 -16.06
C ALA A 58 20.47 10.61 -15.33
N ASN A 59 20.52 9.29 -15.29
CA ASN A 59 19.55 8.50 -14.54
C ASN A 59 19.58 8.88 -13.06
N LYS A 60 18.41 9.17 -12.49
CA LYS A 60 18.25 9.42 -11.06
C LYS A 60 17.45 8.28 -10.45
N ASP A 61 18.11 7.47 -9.64
CA ASP A 61 17.49 6.33 -8.96
C ASP A 61 17.02 6.75 -7.57
N ILE A 62 15.76 6.45 -7.27
CA ILE A 62 15.17 6.62 -5.96
C ILE A 62 15.57 5.46 -5.06
N ALA A 63 16.01 5.78 -3.84
CA ALA A 63 16.42 4.83 -2.82
C ALA A 63 17.59 3.91 -3.24
N ALA A 64 18.41 4.32 -4.21
CA ALA A 64 19.63 3.61 -4.57
C ALA A 64 20.67 3.66 -3.43
N PRO A 65 21.50 2.60 -3.28
CA PRO A 65 21.59 1.42 -4.15
C PRO A 65 20.69 0.24 -3.76
N ALA A 66 20.08 0.25 -2.58
CA ALA A 66 19.34 -0.92 -2.06
C ALA A 66 17.91 -1.05 -2.64
N GLY A 67 17.35 0.03 -3.16
CA GLY A 67 15.93 0.14 -3.49
C GLY A 67 15.08 0.25 -2.23
N VAL A 68 13.77 0.40 -2.41
CA VAL A 68 12.77 0.35 -1.34
C VAL A 68 12.43 -1.11 -1.07
N ASP A 69 12.63 -1.58 0.16
CA ASP A 69 12.18 -2.90 0.60
C ASP A 69 10.65 -2.94 0.57
N ILE A 70 10.13 -3.92 -0.15
CA ILE A 70 8.71 -4.11 -0.38
C ILE A 70 8.30 -5.58 -0.17
N ALA A 71 9.16 -6.38 0.46
CA ALA A 71 8.94 -7.81 0.65
C ALA A 71 7.66 -8.11 1.47
N ALA A 72 7.30 -7.20 2.38
CA ALA A 72 6.09 -7.29 3.21
C ALA A 72 4.81 -6.77 2.52
N ILE A 73 4.90 -6.28 1.28
CA ILE A 73 3.76 -5.75 0.51
C ILE A 73 3.21 -6.87 -0.40
N SER A 74 2.11 -7.50 0.00
CA SER A 74 1.46 -8.61 -0.71
C SER A 74 0.55 -8.20 -1.88
N GLY A 75 0.30 -6.91 -2.07
CA GLY A 75 -0.67 -6.42 -3.04
C GLY A 75 -0.09 -5.73 -4.27
N ARG A 76 -1.00 -5.27 -5.14
CA ARG A 76 -0.71 -4.36 -6.25
C ARG A 76 -0.08 -3.08 -5.70
N LYS A 77 1.04 -2.71 -6.30
CA LYS A 77 1.79 -1.50 -5.98
C LYS A 77 1.37 -0.38 -6.92
N THR A 78 1.27 0.82 -6.39
CA THR A 78 0.93 2.02 -7.16
C THR A 78 2.02 3.06 -6.96
N LEU A 79 2.50 3.63 -8.06
CA LEU A 79 3.40 4.78 -8.01
C LEU A 79 2.59 6.03 -8.37
N MET A 80 2.60 6.99 -7.47
CA MET A 80 2.07 8.33 -7.70
C MET A 80 3.24 9.25 -8.02
N VAL A 81 3.23 9.83 -9.21
CA VAL A 81 4.33 10.66 -9.72
C VAL A 81 3.84 12.07 -9.91
N PHE A 82 4.42 13.01 -9.16
CA PHE A 82 4.18 14.44 -9.31
C PHE A 82 5.37 15.03 -10.05
N ASN A 83 5.21 15.24 -11.36
CA ASN A 83 6.22 15.86 -12.19
C ASN A 83 5.95 17.36 -12.27
N THR A 84 6.70 18.17 -11.54
CA THR A 84 6.65 19.64 -11.68
C THR A 84 7.75 20.17 -12.59
N LEU A 85 8.56 19.29 -13.19
CA LEU A 85 9.57 19.66 -14.18
C LEU A 85 8.90 20.25 -15.42
N ASN A 86 9.63 21.14 -16.09
CA ASN A 86 9.19 21.79 -17.31
C ASN A 86 9.23 20.91 -18.56
N GLN A 87 9.35 19.59 -18.40
CA GLN A 87 9.43 18.63 -19.48
C GLN A 87 8.93 17.24 -19.03
N PRO A 88 8.58 16.35 -19.96
CA PRO A 88 8.24 14.98 -19.63
C PRO A 88 9.40 14.23 -18.98
N VAL A 89 9.07 13.29 -18.10
CA VAL A 89 10.04 12.39 -17.46
C VAL A 89 9.64 10.94 -17.73
N ILE A 90 10.62 10.11 -18.07
CA ILE A 90 10.44 8.67 -18.16
C ILE A 90 10.71 8.09 -16.77
N VAL A 91 9.71 7.45 -16.20
CA VAL A 91 9.80 6.73 -14.93
C VAL A 91 9.88 5.25 -15.22
N SER A 92 11.03 4.66 -14.96
CA SER A 92 11.28 3.22 -15.09
C SER A 92 11.27 2.56 -13.72
N VAL A 93 10.76 1.33 -13.65
CA VAL A 93 10.76 0.52 -12.44
C VAL A 93 11.80 -0.58 -12.61
N LEU A 94 12.75 -0.64 -11.69
CA LEU A 94 13.64 -1.78 -11.55
C LEU A 94 13.17 -2.60 -10.35
N VAL A 95 13.05 -3.91 -10.54
CA VAL A 95 12.65 -4.84 -9.49
C VAL A 95 13.82 -5.74 -9.13
N LYS A 96 13.91 -6.11 -7.86
CA LYS A 96 14.88 -7.06 -7.35
C LYS A 96 14.16 -8.22 -6.67
N ASN A 97 14.50 -9.45 -7.04
CA ASN A 97 13.99 -10.64 -6.37
C ASN A 97 14.80 -10.97 -5.09
N SER A 98 14.35 -11.97 -4.33
CA SER A 98 15.02 -12.39 -3.10
C SER A 98 16.43 -12.94 -3.31
N SER A 99 16.75 -13.44 -4.51
CA SER A 99 18.11 -13.88 -4.88
C SER A 99 19.03 -12.72 -5.27
N GLY A 100 18.52 -11.50 -5.29
CA GLY A 100 19.25 -10.28 -5.57
C GLY A 100 19.43 -9.91 -7.04
N ALA A 101 18.83 -10.67 -7.97
CA ALA A 101 18.84 -10.35 -9.38
C ALA A 101 17.94 -9.12 -9.64
N THR A 102 18.46 -8.16 -10.42
CA THR A 102 17.74 -6.93 -10.78
C THR A 102 17.26 -7.02 -12.22
N ALA A 103 16.02 -6.64 -12.49
CA ALA A 103 15.45 -6.56 -13.82
C ALA A 103 14.76 -5.20 -14.04
N ASN A 104 14.78 -4.70 -15.27
CA ASN A 104 13.92 -3.58 -15.66
C ASN A 104 12.51 -4.13 -15.90
N ALA A 105 11.57 -3.73 -15.05
CA ALA A 105 10.19 -4.18 -15.08
C ALA A 105 9.34 -3.46 -16.15
N GLY A 106 9.73 -2.24 -16.52
CA GLY A 106 9.00 -1.42 -17.47
C GLY A 106 9.12 0.07 -17.17
N SER A 107 8.49 0.89 -18.00
CA SER A 107 8.52 2.34 -17.84
C SER A 107 7.23 3.02 -18.29
N LYS A 108 6.99 4.21 -17.76
CA LYS A 108 5.90 5.11 -18.17
C LYS A 108 6.43 6.52 -18.30
N THR A 109 6.01 7.22 -19.35
CA THR A 109 6.29 8.65 -19.50
C THR A 109 5.24 9.46 -18.76
N ILE A 110 5.68 10.36 -17.88
CA ILE A 110 4.83 11.32 -17.18
C ILE A 110 5.03 12.69 -17.84
N PRO A 111 3.97 13.31 -18.38
CA PRO A 111 4.07 14.62 -19.01
C PRO A 111 4.64 15.70 -18.08
N ALA A 112 5.14 16.79 -18.67
CA ALA A 112 5.58 17.98 -17.93
C ALA A 112 4.46 18.51 -17.02
N THR A 113 4.84 19.08 -15.87
CA THR A 113 3.91 19.80 -14.97
C THR A 113 2.59 19.05 -14.71
N SER A 114 2.68 17.74 -14.50
CA SER A 114 1.52 16.85 -14.42
C SER A 114 1.64 15.83 -13.31
N PHE A 115 0.48 15.26 -12.95
CA PHE A 115 0.39 14.11 -12.08
C PHE A 115 0.17 12.85 -12.90
N GLY A 116 0.91 11.79 -12.58
CA GLY A 116 0.78 10.49 -13.19
C GLY A 116 0.59 9.39 -12.15
N VAL A 117 -0.28 8.44 -12.45
CA VAL A 117 -0.40 7.20 -11.68
C VAL A 117 0.16 6.08 -12.54
N VAL A 118 1.13 5.32 -12.00
CA VAL A 118 1.67 4.11 -12.60
C VAL A 118 1.15 2.92 -11.82
N THR A 119 0.47 2.01 -12.51
CA THR A 119 -0.10 0.80 -11.91
C THR A 119 0.36 -0.44 -12.66
N ALA A 120 -0.11 -1.61 -12.23
CA ALA A 120 0.10 -2.87 -12.95
C ALA A 120 -0.45 -2.87 -14.39
N ALA A 121 -1.38 -1.97 -14.75
CA ALA A 121 -1.83 -1.82 -16.13
C ALA A 121 -0.76 -1.22 -17.04
N ASP A 122 0.12 -0.38 -16.48
CA ASP A 122 1.24 0.22 -17.19
C ASP A 122 2.49 -0.66 -17.12
N ILE A 123 2.76 -1.22 -15.92
CA ILE A 123 3.96 -2.02 -15.62
C ILE A 123 3.50 -3.27 -14.86
N PRO A 124 3.27 -4.42 -15.55
CA PRO A 124 2.70 -5.62 -14.96
C PRO A 124 3.41 -6.11 -13.69
N ALA A 125 4.74 -5.96 -13.62
CA ALA A 125 5.54 -6.38 -12.46
C ALA A 125 5.14 -5.68 -11.14
N LEU A 126 4.41 -4.56 -11.18
CA LEU A 126 3.88 -3.91 -9.96
C LEU A 126 2.77 -4.75 -9.28
N ALA A 127 2.24 -5.77 -9.95
CA ALA A 127 1.33 -6.74 -9.34
C ALA A 127 2.04 -7.92 -8.66
N ASP A 128 3.32 -8.12 -8.93
CA ASP A 128 4.07 -9.30 -8.48
C ASP A 128 4.81 -9.05 -7.15
N ALA A 129 5.19 -10.15 -6.51
CA ALA A 129 5.98 -10.14 -5.30
C ALA A 129 7.48 -9.95 -5.63
N TRP A 130 8.09 -8.92 -5.03
CA TRP A 130 9.50 -8.60 -5.18
C TRP A 130 10.11 -8.26 -3.81
N ALA A 131 11.43 -8.42 -3.70
CA ALA A 131 12.15 -8.06 -2.48
C ALA A 131 12.32 -6.54 -2.38
N SER A 132 12.74 -5.89 -3.47
CA SER A 132 12.83 -4.43 -3.52
C SER A 132 12.46 -3.83 -4.88
N ILE A 133 12.07 -2.55 -4.87
CA ILE A 133 11.85 -1.73 -6.07
C ILE A 133 12.75 -0.51 -6.04
N THR A 134 13.38 -0.21 -7.16
CA THR A 134 14.06 1.06 -7.43
C THR A 134 13.30 1.77 -8.53
N VAL A 135 12.95 3.04 -8.32
CA VAL A 135 12.33 3.86 -9.37
C VAL A 135 13.39 4.75 -9.98
N ARG A 136 13.56 4.67 -11.30
CA ARG A 136 14.52 5.46 -12.06
C ARG A 136 13.80 6.54 -12.85
N ALA A 137 14.17 7.79 -12.60
CA ALA A 137 13.72 8.92 -13.39
C ALA A 137 14.78 9.28 -14.44
N GLN A 138 14.33 9.54 -15.66
CA GLN A 138 15.19 9.92 -16.77
C GLN A 138 14.54 11.02 -17.61
N CYS A 139 15.33 12.03 -17.95
CA CYS A 139 14.93 13.16 -18.75
C CYS A 139 15.69 13.17 -20.08
N SER A 140 15.02 13.51 -21.19
CA SER A 140 15.67 13.63 -22.51
C SER A 140 16.61 14.82 -22.62
N THR A 141 16.34 15.87 -21.85
CA THR A 141 17.10 17.13 -21.78
C THR A 141 17.31 17.52 -20.32
N ALA A 142 18.28 18.38 -20.00
CA ALA A 142 18.46 18.84 -18.63
C ALA A 142 17.27 19.74 -18.25
N PRO A 143 16.48 19.43 -17.20
CA PRO A 143 15.40 20.31 -16.77
C PRO A 143 15.97 21.67 -16.32
N THR A 144 15.24 22.75 -16.58
CA THR A 144 15.64 24.10 -16.17
C THR A 144 14.81 24.63 -14.99
N GLY A 145 13.87 23.83 -14.48
CA GLY A 145 13.06 24.16 -13.32
C GLY A 145 12.13 23.02 -12.89
N GLY A 146 11.65 23.10 -11.66
CA GLY A 146 10.74 22.12 -11.05
C GLY A 146 11.46 20.99 -10.30
N SER A 147 10.67 20.00 -9.87
CA SER A 147 11.12 18.80 -9.17
C SER A 147 10.23 17.61 -9.50
N LEU A 148 10.72 16.41 -9.18
CA LEU A 148 9.96 15.18 -9.31
C LEU A 148 9.70 14.60 -7.93
N THR A 149 8.44 14.38 -7.57
CA THR A 149 8.10 13.62 -6.36
C THR A 149 7.47 12.30 -6.75
N ILE A 150 7.97 11.21 -6.17
CA ILE A 150 7.40 9.87 -6.41
C ILE A 150 7.00 9.28 -5.07
N ASN A 151 5.75 8.81 -5.02
CA ASN A 151 5.21 8.10 -3.89
C ASN A 151 4.93 6.66 -4.29
N LEU A 152 5.49 5.71 -3.55
CA LEU A 152 5.09 4.31 -3.66
C LEU A 152 4.04 4.03 -2.59
N GLN A 153 2.98 3.32 -2.98
CA GLN A 153 1.94 2.80 -2.09
C GLN A 153 1.70 1.32 -2.38
N GLY A 154 1.34 0.57 -1.34
CA GLY A 154 1.00 -0.84 -1.45
C GLY A 154 0.28 -1.36 -0.21
N VAL A 155 -0.34 -2.53 -0.34
CA VAL A 155 -1.07 -3.23 0.74
C VAL A 155 -0.14 -4.24 1.42
N GLN A 156 -0.05 -4.21 2.75
CA GLN A 156 0.67 -5.21 3.55
C GLN A 156 0.01 -6.60 3.46
N ALA A 157 0.86 -7.64 3.47
CA ALA A 157 0.49 -9.05 3.67
C ALA A 157 -0.10 -9.35 5.05
#